data_AF-A0AAN7KTB0-F1
#
_entry.id   AF-A0AAN7KTB0-F1
#
_cell.length_a   1.000
_cell.length_b   1.000
_cell.length_c   1.000
_cell.angle_alpha   90.00
_cell.angle_beta   90.00
_cell.angle_gamma   90.00
#
_symmetry.space_group_name_H-M   'P 1'
#
loop_
_entity.id
_entity.type
_entity.pdbx_description
1 polymer ?
#
loop_
_entity_poly.entity_id
_entity_poly.type
_entity_poly.pdbx_seq_one_letter_code
_entity_poly.pdbx_strand_id
1 'polypeptide(L)'
;MVMTNVVNVDEASILRKSVMDSRAIIADILSNDVLEKGDSELLAELRNFANGSRRIGYHIVHICTEMEPLVSIGSLASYITGLSRALQRKGHVVEVILPKYSCLKVDEVQCLQEIKAESYSYFNGQLYGNKIWTGVIYGIGVTLIEPLYLSFFTRDSVYGYSDDFERFIYFSRASLDYLVKSGKKPDVIHVHNWETSVVGPLFWDIFVKQGLERTRILLTCHDLKSQNPAQPDKLALCGLDPARLHRPDRLQDNLKSPLINLLKGGVVYSNKVIIMSSLHSKGRILCNFGHGLETTLELHKEKLLVAPPGLSSKWDPCKDIFLPKTYSAGNMEGKIFCKFALQERLSLPVDVSAVLVGCIFEELSDTDRSTIKRIVWSTGKKGIQFVFLRMDKQRHDRVLESFLEEIKDENVRFISRDDEALSHLILAGSDIMLCPLHDAMHQVPLKALKYGAAPITIISDEDRLRHHADHEQLITSTLGDMSISQAIDELISNPSKWKRRLSEVMEKDFSWDWDCSDLHISAYAAVRTM
;
A
#
# COMPACT_ATOMS: atom_id res chain seq x y z
N MET A 1 14.17 11.95 -15.11
CA MET A 1 14.88 12.39 -16.33
C MET A 1 16.26 11.75 -16.32
N VAL A 2 16.71 11.19 -17.44
CA VAL A 2 18.02 10.54 -17.55
C VAL A 2 18.84 11.32 -18.56
N MET A 3 20.00 11.83 -18.15
CA MET A 3 20.96 12.47 -19.06
C MET A 3 21.93 11.40 -19.55
N THR A 4 22.05 11.20 -20.87
CA THR A 4 22.91 10.16 -21.45
C THR A 4 24.12 10.80 -22.13
N ASN A 5 25.32 10.27 -21.83
CA ASN A 5 26.60 10.70 -22.42
C ASN A 5 27.07 12.14 -22.11
N VAL A 6 26.44 12.85 -21.16
CA VAL A 6 26.83 14.24 -20.82
C VAL A 6 27.53 14.37 -19.46
N VAL A 7 27.49 13.33 -18.61
CA VAL A 7 28.09 13.33 -17.27
C VAL A 7 28.83 12.02 -17.02
N ASN A 8 30.07 12.08 -16.52
CA ASN A 8 30.82 10.89 -16.12
C ASN A 8 30.37 10.39 -14.72
N VAL A 9 30.80 9.19 -14.32
CA VAL A 9 30.35 8.57 -13.06
C VAL A 9 30.72 9.41 -11.82
N ASP A 10 31.89 10.03 -11.82
CA ASP A 10 32.36 10.86 -10.71
C ASP A 10 31.56 12.15 -10.57
N GLU A 11 31.32 12.83 -11.69
CA GLU A 11 30.52 14.05 -11.74
C GLU A 11 29.04 13.75 -11.41
N ALA A 12 28.51 12.61 -11.85
CA ALA A 12 27.17 12.16 -11.45
C ALA A 12 27.10 11.86 -9.95
N SER A 13 28.16 11.29 -9.37
CA SER A 13 28.27 11.05 -7.93
C SER A 13 28.33 12.38 -7.16
N ILE A 14 29.11 13.36 -7.64
CA ILE A 14 29.21 14.70 -7.05
C ILE A 14 27.86 15.43 -7.14
N LEU A 15 27.17 15.38 -8.28
CA LEU A 15 25.86 16.00 -8.45
C LEU A 15 24.81 15.33 -7.55
N ARG A 16 24.77 14.00 -7.49
CA ARG A 16 23.89 13.27 -6.54
C ARG A 16 24.19 13.67 -5.11
N LYS A 17 25.47 13.72 -4.74
CA LYS A 17 25.90 14.16 -3.41
C LYS A 17 25.49 15.61 -3.14
N SER A 18 25.66 16.50 -4.10
CA SER A 18 25.21 17.89 -4.00
C SER A 18 23.70 17.98 -3.87
N VAL A 19 22.93 17.12 -4.53
CA VAL A 19 21.46 17.03 -4.37
C VAL A 19 21.07 16.48 -3.01
N MET A 20 21.75 15.45 -2.52
CA MET A 20 21.51 14.85 -1.19
C MET A 20 21.91 15.78 -0.04
N ASP A 21 23.01 16.51 -0.19
CA ASP A 21 23.53 17.46 0.80
C ASP A 21 22.80 18.81 0.72
N SER A 22 22.24 19.15 -0.44
CA SER A 22 21.42 20.34 -0.62
C SER A 22 20.05 20.15 0.02
N ARG A 23 19.69 21.13 0.83
CA ARG A 23 18.37 21.24 1.41
C ARG A 23 17.50 22.10 0.50
N ALA A 24 17.37 21.86 -0.79
CA ALA A 24 16.47 22.65 -1.65
C ALA A 24 15.49 21.75 -2.39
N ILE A 25 14.25 22.21 -2.61
CA ILE A 25 13.28 21.46 -3.43
C ILE A 25 13.68 21.62 -4.90
N ILE A 26 13.93 20.51 -5.59
CA ILE A 26 14.31 20.50 -7.01
C ILE A 26 13.26 21.22 -7.88
N ALA A 27 11.97 21.06 -7.55
CA ALA A 27 10.85 21.71 -8.24
C ALA A 27 10.79 23.24 -8.08
N ASP A 28 11.41 23.82 -7.03
CA ASP A 28 11.42 25.27 -6.83
C ASP A 28 12.48 25.97 -7.71
N ILE A 29 13.39 25.21 -8.32
CA ILE A 29 14.58 25.71 -9.03
C ILE A 29 14.55 25.35 -10.52
N LEU A 30 14.06 24.17 -10.87
CA LEU A 30 13.88 23.79 -12.28
C LEU A 30 12.57 24.42 -12.80
N SER A 31 12.66 25.28 -13.81
CA SER A 31 11.48 25.89 -14.43
C SER A 31 10.52 24.81 -14.96
N ASN A 32 9.20 25.04 -14.93
CA ASN A 32 8.16 24.07 -15.33
C ASN A 32 8.36 23.40 -16.71
N ASP A 33 9.20 23.96 -17.59
CA ASP A 33 9.50 23.44 -18.94
C ASP A 33 10.69 22.45 -19.01
N VAL A 34 11.03 21.77 -17.90
CA VAL A 34 12.15 20.80 -17.81
C VAL A 34 12.11 19.73 -18.92
N LEU A 35 10.91 19.35 -19.36
CA LEU A 35 10.71 18.30 -20.37
C LEU A 35 11.07 18.75 -21.80
N GLU A 36 11.20 20.05 -22.05
CA GLU A 36 11.56 20.60 -23.37
C GLU A 36 13.06 20.96 -23.49
N LYS A 37 13.82 20.87 -22.40
CA LYS A 37 15.23 21.27 -22.35
C LYS A 37 16.17 20.14 -22.79
N GLY A 38 17.25 20.50 -23.47
CA GLY A 38 18.33 19.58 -23.81
C GLY A 38 19.24 19.24 -22.62
N ASP A 39 19.91 18.09 -22.65
CA ASP A 39 20.75 17.59 -21.54
C ASP A 39 21.78 18.61 -21.02
N SER A 40 22.33 19.46 -21.89
CA SER A 40 23.32 20.49 -21.51
C SER A 40 22.71 21.66 -20.72
N GLU A 41 21.47 22.07 -21.05
CA GLU A 41 20.76 23.12 -20.30
C GLU A 41 20.34 22.62 -18.92
N LEU A 42 19.87 21.37 -18.86
CA LEU A 42 19.53 20.69 -17.62
C LEU A 42 20.74 20.54 -16.70
N LEU A 43 21.90 20.21 -17.27
CA LEU A 43 23.18 20.20 -16.54
C LEU A 43 23.57 21.57 -16.00
N ALA A 44 23.36 22.64 -16.78
CA ALA A 44 23.66 24.00 -16.34
C ALA A 44 22.75 24.40 -15.16
N GLU A 45 21.47 24.05 -15.21
CA GLU A 45 20.54 24.30 -14.10
C GLU A 45 20.87 23.47 -12.86
N LEU A 46 21.21 22.19 -13.03
CA LEU A 46 21.68 21.32 -11.94
C LEU A 46 22.97 21.83 -11.30
N ARG A 47 23.86 22.47 -12.06
CA ARG A 47 25.07 23.12 -11.50
C ARG A 47 24.73 24.38 -10.70
N ASN A 48 23.69 25.12 -11.08
CA ASN A 48 23.21 26.31 -10.37
C ASN A 48 22.36 26.00 -9.12
N PHE A 49 21.86 24.77 -8.99
CA PHE A 49 21.06 24.27 -7.87
C PHE A 49 21.73 24.43 -6.49
N ALA A 50 23.07 24.51 -6.42
CA ALA A 50 23.81 24.66 -5.16
C ALA A 50 23.57 25.99 -4.41
N ASN A 51 22.88 26.97 -5.02
CA ASN A 51 22.77 28.35 -4.51
C ASN A 51 21.36 28.75 -3.98
N GLY A 52 20.38 27.84 -3.96
CA GLY A 52 18.98 28.11 -3.57
C GLY A 52 18.63 28.01 -2.06
N SER A 53 17.52 28.63 -1.66
CA SER A 53 17.00 28.65 -0.27
C SER A 53 16.50 27.28 0.22
N ARG A 54 16.47 27.12 1.55
CA ARG A 54 16.61 25.84 2.27
C ARG A 54 15.30 25.19 2.78
N ARG A 55 14.87 24.06 2.20
CA ARG A 55 13.99 23.03 2.78
C ARG A 55 14.67 21.64 2.85
N ILE A 56 14.61 20.97 4.00
CA ILE A 56 15.33 19.70 4.21
C ILE A 56 14.73 18.57 3.35
N GLY A 57 15.43 18.19 2.28
CA GLY A 57 15.19 16.92 1.57
C GLY A 57 15.66 15.74 2.42
N TYR A 58 15.03 14.59 2.25
CA TYR A 58 15.41 13.34 2.91
C TYR A 58 15.84 12.35 1.83
N HIS A 59 16.86 11.56 2.12
CA HIS A 59 17.20 10.39 1.30
C HIS A 59 16.52 9.16 1.89
N ILE A 60 15.49 8.66 1.19
CA ILE A 60 14.71 7.49 1.59
C ILE A 60 15.00 6.33 0.64
N VAL A 61 15.30 5.16 1.20
CA VAL A 61 15.40 3.91 0.44
C VAL A 61 14.29 2.98 0.91
N HIS A 62 13.34 2.67 0.02
CA HIS A 62 12.38 1.61 0.27
C HIS A 62 13.04 0.25 -0.02
N ILE A 63 12.89 -0.70 0.89
CA ILE A 63 13.18 -2.12 0.64
C ILE A 63 11.83 -2.84 0.66
N CYS A 64 11.36 -3.27 -0.50
CA CYS A 64 10.03 -3.86 -0.65
C CYS A 64 10.05 -5.05 -1.60
N THR A 65 8.90 -5.71 -1.74
CA THR A 65 8.70 -6.87 -2.62
C THR A 65 7.94 -6.52 -3.90
N GLU A 66 7.29 -5.36 -3.93
CA GLU A 66 6.41 -4.95 -5.04
C GLU A 66 6.53 -3.45 -5.35
N MET A 67 6.29 -3.10 -6.61
CA MET A 67 6.24 -1.73 -7.12
C MET A 67 5.52 -1.72 -8.48
N GLU A 68 4.58 -0.81 -8.70
CA GLU A 68 3.98 -0.59 -10.02
C GLU A 68 4.94 0.19 -10.96
N PRO A 69 5.02 -0.18 -12.26
CA PRO A 69 4.32 -1.27 -12.94
C PRO A 69 5.10 -2.61 -12.91
N LEU A 70 6.26 -2.65 -12.27
CA LEU A 70 7.20 -3.78 -12.28
C LEU A 70 6.60 -5.11 -11.83
N VAL A 71 6.04 -5.11 -10.62
CA VAL A 71 5.41 -6.25 -9.95
C VAL A 71 4.26 -5.68 -9.13
N SER A 72 3.04 -6.04 -9.51
CA SER A 72 1.81 -5.52 -8.92
C SER A 72 0.90 -6.66 -8.52
N ILE A 73 0.95 -7.07 -7.26
CA ILE A 73 0.14 -8.17 -6.73
C ILE A 73 -0.89 -7.62 -5.74
N GLY A 74 -0.45 -6.78 -4.80
CA GLY A 74 -1.29 -6.21 -3.77
C GLY A 74 -1.21 -4.69 -3.69
N SER A 75 -1.77 -4.16 -2.61
CA SER A 75 -1.83 -2.71 -2.35
C SER A 75 -0.45 -2.07 -2.17
N LEU A 76 0.56 -2.85 -1.75
CA LEU A 76 1.95 -2.42 -1.58
C LEU A 76 2.51 -1.82 -2.88
N ALA A 77 2.29 -2.45 -4.03
CA ALA A 77 2.85 -2.00 -5.30
C ALA A 77 2.43 -0.55 -5.67
N SER A 78 1.12 -0.29 -5.54
CA SER A 78 0.53 1.03 -5.79
C SER A 78 0.99 2.06 -4.75
N TYR A 79 1.17 1.62 -3.49
CA TYR A 79 1.66 2.47 -2.42
C TYR A 79 3.10 2.92 -2.65
N ILE A 80 4.02 1.99 -2.94
CA ILE A 80 5.43 2.32 -3.18
C ILE A 80 5.53 3.36 -4.30
N THR A 81 4.82 3.13 -5.40
CA THR A 81 4.84 4.02 -6.57
C THR A 81 4.22 5.38 -6.26
N GLY A 82 3.03 5.38 -5.66
CA GLY A 82 2.28 6.59 -5.35
C GLY A 82 2.99 7.48 -4.33
N LEU A 83 3.41 6.89 -3.21
CA LEU A 83 4.15 7.61 -2.16
C LEU A 83 5.50 8.11 -2.67
N SER A 84 6.27 7.28 -3.37
CA SER A 84 7.59 7.70 -3.88
C SER A 84 7.47 8.90 -4.83
N ARG A 85 6.48 8.90 -5.72
CA ARG A 85 6.24 10.04 -6.63
C ARG A 85 5.78 11.30 -5.90
N ALA A 86 4.97 11.17 -4.85
CA ALA A 86 4.56 12.30 -4.02
C ALA A 86 5.76 12.90 -3.26
N LEU A 87 6.59 12.05 -2.65
CA LEU A 87 7.81 12.45 -1.95
C LEU A 87 8.82 13.13 -2.89
N GLN A 88 8.99 12.62 -4.11
CA GLN A 88 9.86 13.26 -5.11
C GLN A 88 9.38 14.66 -5.48
N ARG A 89 8.08 14.86 -5.68
CA ARG A 89 7.51 16.20 -5.95
C ARG A 89 7.67 17.15 -4.78
N LYS A 90 7.73 16.63 -3.55
CA LYS A 90 8.04 17.40 -2.33
C LYS A 90 9.55 17.60 -2.10
N GLY A 91 10.41 17.16 -3.03
CA GLY A 91 11.85 17.42 -3.02
C GLY A 91 12.69 16.37 -2.27
N HIS A 92 12.15 15.19 -1.99
CA HIS A 92 12.89 14.10 -1.36
C HIS A 92 13.53 13.18 -2.40
N VAL A 93 14.70 12.63 -2.07
CA VAL A 93 15.37 11.62 -2.90
C VAL A 93 14.85 10.26 -2.48
N VAL A 94 14.17 9.57 -3.41
CA VAL A 94 13.58 8.26 -3.15
C VAL A 94 14.18 7.22 -4.08
N GLU A 95 14.61 6.10 -3.49
CA GLU A 95 15.08 4.92 -4.20
C GLU A 95 14.33 3.68 -3.71
N VAL A 96 14.26 2.66 -4.56
CA VAL A 96 13.56 1.40 -4.28
C VAL A 96 14.50 0.24 -4.57
N ILE A 97 14.61 -0.69 -3.61
CA ILE A 97 15.31 -1.97 -3.77
C ILE A 97 14.26 -3.07 -3.82
N LEU A 98 14.33 -3.91 -4.86
CA LEU A 98 13.42 -5.03 -5.12
C LEU A 98 14.20 -6.32 -5.43
N PRO A 99 13.61 -7.50 -5.20
CA PRO A 99 14.12 -8.73 -5.79
C PRO A 99 13.96 -8.70 -7.31
N LYS A 100 14.91 -9.29 -8.05
CA LYS A 100 14.77 -9.50 -9.49
C LYS A 100 13.91 -10.73 -9.78
N TYR A 101 12.59 -10.57 -9.79
CA TYR A 101 11.66 -11.65 -10.15
C TYR A 101 11.69 -11.99 -11.65
N SER A 102 11.40 -13.24 -12.00
CA SER A 102 11.20 -13.65 -13.41
C SER A 102 10.05 -12.91 -14.09
N CYS A 103 9.01 -12.56 -13.34
CA CYS A 103 7.79 -11.91 -13.85
C CYS A 103 7.90 -10.38 -13.96
N LEU A 104 9.08 -9.80 -13.72
CA LEU A 104 9.29 -8.36 -13.81
C LEU A 104 9.01 -7.83 -15.21
N LYS A 105 8.21 -6.76 -15.29
CA LYS A 105 8.05 -5.98 -16.53
C LYS A 105 9.26 -5.07 -16.76
N VAL A 106 10.39 -5.66 -17.17
CA VAL A 106 11.67 -4.96 -17.31
C VAL A 106 11.65 -3.85 -18.37
N ASP A 107 10.77 -3.93 -19.36
CA ASP A 107 10.63 -2.93 -20.43
C ASP A 107 10.15 -1.56 -19.91
N GLU A 108 9.53 -1.54 -18.74
CA GLU A 108 9.09 -0.31 -18.06
C GLU A 108 10.26 0.42 -17.36
N VAL A 109 11.44 -0.21 -17.28
CA VAL A 109 12.61 0.34 -16.59
C VAL A 109 13.52 1.06 -17.56
N GLN A 110 13.63 2.38 -17.39
CA GLN A 110 14.54 3.19 -18.17
C GLN A 110 15.99 2.92 -17.74
N CYS A 111 16.87 2.75 -18.74
CA CYS A 111 18.32 2.58 -18.55
C CYS A 111 18.70 1.45 -17.59
N LEU A 112 17.94 0.35 -17.62
CA LEU A 112 18.25 -0.85 -16.85
C LEU A 112 19.62 -1.41 -17.27
N GLN A 113 20.55 -1.48 -16.32
CA GLN A 113 21.89 -1.99 -16.55
C GLN A 113 22.39 -2.81 -15.36
N GLU A 114 23.14 -3.86 -15.66
CA GLU A 114 23.88 -4.64 -14.66
C GLU A 114 25.12 -3.85 -14.20
N ILE A 115 25.26 -3.66 -12.89
CA ILE A 115 26.47 -3.12 -12.30
C ILE A 115 27.52 -4.24 -12.28
N LYS A 116 28.60 -4.04 -13.03
CA LYS A 116 29.78 -4.92 -13.03
C LYS A 116 30.63 -4.69 -11.77
N ALA A 117 30.07 -5.05 -10.61
CA ALA A 117 30.77 -5.07 -9.34
C ALA A 117 30.43 -6.36 -8.62
N GLU A 118 31.43 -6.94 -7.96
CA GLU A 118 31.18 -8.08 -7.10
C GLU A 118 30.18 -7.68 -6.02
N SER A 119 29.21 -8.52 -5.68
CA SER A 119 28.30 -8.29 -4.56
C SER A 119 28.05 -9.62 -3.89
N TYR A 120 28.30 -9.70 -2.58
CA TYR A 120 28.21 -10.95 -1.84
C TYR A 120 27.39 -10.75 -0.57
N SER A 121 26.57 -11.75 -0.26
CA SER A 121 25.74 -11.74 0.94
C SER A 121 25.86 -13.04 1.70
N TYR A 122 25.93 -12.93 3.02
CA TYR A 122 25.94 -14.09 3.89
C TYR A 122 24.59 -14.81 3.82
N PHE A 123 24.62 -16.11 3.58
CA PHE A 123 23.49 -16.99 3.77
C PHE A 123 23.93 -18.39 4.21
N ASN A 124 23.35 -18.90 5.29
CA ASN A 124 23.56 -20.28 5.75
C ASN A 124 25.04 -20.71 5.83
N GLY A 125 25.88 -19.89 6.46
CA GLY A 125 27.31 -20.18 6.65
C GLY A 125 28.22 -19.89 5.44
N GLN A 126 27.70 -19.37 4.34
CA GLN A 126 28.47 -19.10 3.11
C GLN A 126 28.18 -17.71 2.55
N LEU A 127 29.06 -17.23 1.66
CA LEU A 127 28.84 -16.01 0.90
C LEU A 127 28.31 -16.35 -0.50
N TYR A 128 27.15 -15.80 -0.86
CA TYR A 128 26.52 -15.97 -2.16
C TYR A 128 26.67 -14.72 -3.00
N GLY A 129 27.06 -14.89 -4.26
CA GLY A 129 27.17 -13.78 -5.22
C GLY A 129 25.81 -13.28 -5.69
N ASN A 130 25.70 -11.96 -5.90
CA ASN A 130 24.52 -11.28 -6.41
C ASN A 130 24.88 -10.48 -7.66
N LYS A 131 23.99 -10.52 -8.66
CA LYS A 131 23.94 -9.52 -9.72
C LYS A 131 23.07 -8.36 -9.27
N ILE A 132 23.58 -7.16 -9.48
CA ILE A 132 22.90 -5.92 -9.13
C ILE A 132 22.52 -5.20 -10.41
N TRP A 133 21.23 -4.95 -10.59
CA TRP A 133 20.72 -4.18 -11.72
C TRP A 133 20.22 -2.84 -11.23
N THR A 134 20.46 -1.78 -11.99
CA THR A 134 19.94 -0.45 -11.66
C THR A 134 19.26 0.17 -12.85
N GLY A 135 18.20 0.93 -12.59
CA GLY A 135 17.46 1.66 -13.59
C GLY A 135 16.58 2.72 -12.94
N VAL A 136 15.71 3.34 -13.74
CA VAL A 136 14.84 4.43 -13.29
C VAL A 136 13.41 4.20 -13.77
N ILE A 137 12.43 4.41 -12.88
CA ILE A 137 11.00 4.31 -13.20
C ILE A 137 10.29 5.51 -12.61
N TYR A 138 9.56 6.27 -13.43
CA TYR A 138 8.91 7.52 -13.00
C TYR A 138 9.84 8.52 -12.29
N GLY A 139 11.15 8.47 -12.58
CA GLY A 139 12.17 9.27 -11.90
C GLY A 139 12.70 8.66 -10.61
N ILE A 140 12.17 7.54 -10.14
CA ILE A 140 12.60 6.80 -8.94
C ILE A 140 13.75 5.87 -9.32
N GLY A 141 14.86 5.92 -8.57
CA GLY A 141 15.98 5.00 -8.74
C GLY A 141 15.59 3.61 -8.25
N VAL A 142 15.66 2.60 -9.13
CA VAL A 142 15.34 1.21 -8.79
C VAL A 142 16.61 0.37 -8.83
N THR A 143 16.80 -0.45 -7.80
CA THR A 143 17.84 -1.47 -7.73
C THR A 143 17.20 -2.85 -7.63
N LEU A 144 17.57 -3.76 -8.53
CA LEU A 144 17.12 -5.15 -8.50
C LEU A 144 18.26 -6.06 -8.05
N ILE A 145 17.98 -6.93 -7.07
CA ILE A 145 18.95 -7.91 -6.57
C ILE A 145 18.61 -9.29 -7.10
N GLU A 146 19.55 -9.90 -7.81
CA GLU A 146 19.45 -11.24 -8.37
C GLU A 146 20.51 -12.16 -7.75
N PRO A 147 20.11 -13.14 -6.92
CA PRO A 147 21.03 -14.16 -6.41
C PRO A 147 21.52 -15.06 -7.56
N LEU A 148 22.83 -15.34 -7.64
CA LEU A 148 23.40 -16.13 -8.73
C LEU A 148 23.16 -17.65 -8.63
N TYR A 149 23.20 -18.20 -7.41
CA TYR A 149 23.15 -19.65 -7.17
C TYR A 149 21.92 -20.09 -6.38
N LEU A 150 21.01 -19.16 -6.08
CA LEU A 150 19.76 -19.41 -5.38
C LEU A 150 18.61 -19.01 -6.30
N SER A 151 17.78 -19.97 -6.69
CA SER A 151 16.60 -19.76 -7.54
C SER A 151 15.40 -19.18 -6.76
N PHE A 152 15.68 -18.28 -5.81
CA PHE A 152 14.67 -17.68 -4.94
C PHE A 152 13.68 -16.82 -5.71
N PHE A 153 14.11 -16.04 -6.69
CA PHE A 153 13.22 -15.10 -7.40
C PHE A 153 12.93 -15.50 -8.85
N THR A 154 13.46 -16.65 -9.28
CA THR A 154 13.31 -17.18 -10.64
C THR A 154 12.11 -18.12 -10.75
N ARG A 155 10.91 -17.65 -10.37
CA ARG A 155 9.67 -18.47 -10.26
C ARG A 155 8.44 -17.72 -10.77
N ASP A 156 7.33 -18.43 -10.97
CA ASP A 156 6.09 -17.92 -11.57
C ASP A 156 5.34 -16.91 -10.70
N SER A 157 5.34 -17.13 -9.38
CA SER A 157 4.67 -16.29 -8.38
C SER A 157 5.69 -15.56 -7.52
N VAL A 158 5.25 -14.48 -6.85
CA VAL A 158 6.09 -13.75 -5.89
C VAL A 158 5.99 -14.36 -4.49
N TYR A 159 4.80 -14.78 -4.08
CA TYR A 159 4.50 -15.35 -2.76
C TYR A 159 3.90 -16.74 -2.86
N GLY A 160 3.77 -17.40 -1.71
CA GLY A 160 3.07 -18.68 -1.55
C GLY A 160 3.99 -19.89 -1.59
N TYR A 161 5.31 -19.70 -1.51
CA TYR A 161 6.25 -20.81 -1.46
C TYR A 161 6.59 -21.19 -0.01
N SER A 162 6.91 -22.47 0.20
CA SER A 162 7.28 -23.00 1.51
C SER A 162 8.57 -22.39 2.07
N ASP A 163 9.40 -21.83 1.19
CA ASP A 163 10.67 -21.17 1.51
C ASP A 163 10.58 -19.62 1.43
N ASP A 164 9.37 -19.04 1.42
CA ASP A 164 9.19 -17.58 1.42
C ASP A 164 9.97 -16.89 2.55
N PHE A 165 10.02 -17.52 3.72
CA PHE A 165 10.80 -17.01 4.83
C PHE A 165 12.29 -16.88 4.45
N GLU A 166 12.91 -17.95 3.97
CA GLU A 166 14.31 -18.01 3.52
C GLU A 166 14.61 -17.01 2.39
N ARG A 167 13.70 -16.93 1.41
CA ARG A 167 13.82 -16.01 0.26
C ARG A 167 13.90 -14.56 0.72
N PHE A 168 12.99 -14.14 1.59
CA PHE A 168 12.90 -12.74 1.98
C PHE A 168 13.91 -12.33 3.06
N ILE A 169 14.37 -13.25 3.93
CA ILE A 169 15.52 -12.94 4.81
C ILE A 169 16.82 -12.79 4.02
N TYR A 170 17.02 -13.60 2.96
CA TYR A 170 18.16 -13.45 2.06
C TYR A 170 18.12 -12.09 1.37
N PHE A 171 16.98 -11.73 0.78
CA PHE A 171 16.82 -10.46 0.09
C PHE A 171 17.02 -9.25 1.02
N SER A 172 16.46 -9.30 2.22
CA SER A 172 16.63 -8.25 3.24
C SER A 172 18.10 -8.06 3.61
N ARG A 173 18.83 -9.17 3.80
CA ARG A 173 20.28 -9.16 4.05
C ARG A 173 21.05 -8.57 2.87
N ALA A 174 20.77 -9.04 1.66
CA ALA A 174 21.45 -8.59 0.44
C ALA A 174 21.21 -7.11 0.14
N SER A 175 20.04 -6.59 0.48
CA SER A 175 19.72 -5.15 0.36
C SER A 175 20.60 -4.30 1.26
N LEU A 176 20.84 -4.72 2.51
CA LEU A 176 21.73 -4.02 3.43
C LEU A 176 23.22 -4.15 3.02
N ASP A 177 23.65 -5.34 2.58
CA ASP A 177 25.01 -5.52 2.05
C ASP A 177 25.24 -4.62 0.81
N TYR A 178 24.24 -4.48 -0.07
CA TYR A 178 24.28 -3.55 -1.21
C TYR A 178 24.40 -2.09 -0.76
N LEU A 179 23.60 -1.65 0.21
CA LEU A 179 23.63 -0.27 0.71
C LEU A 179 25.02 0.09 1.26
N VAL A 180 25.60 -0.79 2.08
CA VAL A 180 26.95 -0.59 2.62
C VAL A 180 28.00 -0.60 1.51
N LYS A 181 27.95 -1.59 0.62
CA LYS A 181 28.94 -1.73 -0.45
C LYS A 181 28.90 -0.58 -1.46
N SER A 182 27.71 -0.06 -1.76
CA SER A 182 27.53 1.11 -2.63
C SER A 182 27.87 2.44 -1.95
N GLY A 183 28.11 2.44 -0.63
CA GLY A 183 28.37 3.64 0.15
C GLY A 183 27.15 4.55 0.32
N LYS A 184 25.94 4.05 0.01
CA LYS A 184 24.69 4.79 0.17
C LYS A 184 24.36 4.91 1.65
N LYS A 185 24.11 6.14 2.10
CA LYS A 185 23.80 6.46 3.50
C LYS A 185 22.44 7.15 3.59
N PRO A 186 21.34 6.41 3.35
CA PRO A 186 20.02 6.99 3.43
C PRO A 186 19.75 7.55 4.83
N ASP A 187 18.98 8.64 4.89
CA ASP A 187 18.44 9.13 6.15
C ASP A 187 17.47 8.09 6.74
N VAL A 188 16.67 7.45 5.87
CA VAL A 188 15.68 6.46 6.27
C VAL A 188 15.72 5.23 5.36
N ILE A 189 15.83 4.05 5.96
CA ILE A 189 15.48 2.77 5.32
C ILE A 189 14.02 2.49 5.66
N HIS A 190 13.17 2.43 4.63
CA HIS A 190 11.74 2.23 4.78
C HIS A 190 11.35 0.82 4.35
N VAL A 191 11.01 -0.01 5.32
CA VAL A 191 10.67 -1.43 5.15
C VAL A 191 9.16 -1.62 5.20
N HIS A 192 8.67 -2.70 4.59
CA HIS A 192 7.25 -2.97 4.41
C HIS A 192 6.92 -4.42 4.77
N ASN A 193 5.82 -4.58 5.51
CA ASN A 193 5.25 -5.88 5.88
C ASN A 193 6.26 -6.85 6.52
N TRP A 194 5.88 -8.12 6.65
CA TRP A 194 6.71 -9.12 7.33
C TRP A 194 7.95 -9.49 6.50
N GLU A 195 7.85 -9.43 5.17
CA GLU A 195 8.86 -9.87 4.21
C GLU A 195 10.19 -9.14 4.41
N THR A 196 10.13 -7.84 4.68
CA THR A 196 11.33 -7.02 4.85
C THR A 196 11.58 -6.58 6.29
N SER A 197 10.73 -7.00 7.23
CA SER A 197 10.84 -6.61 8.64
C SER A 197 12.13 -7.10 9.32
N VAL A 198 12.76 -8.18 8.82
CA VAL A 198 14.05 -8.67 9.36
C VAL A 198 15.20 -7.68 9.15
N VAL A 199 15.04 -6.70 8.24
CA VAL A 199 15.98 -5.57 8.09
C VAL A 199 16.19 -4.86 9.42
N GLY A 200 15.15 -4.75 10.27
CA GLY A 200 15.24 -4.17 11.61
C GLY A 200 16.36 -4.78 12.45
N PRO A 201 16.24 -6.04 12.91
CA PRO A 201 17.28 -6.69 13.69
C PRO A 201 18.62 -6.81 12.94
N LEU A 202 18.63 -7.09 11.63
CA LEU A 202 19.88 -7.10 10.84
C LEU A 202 20.63 -5.78 10.93
N PHE A 203 19.92 -4.68 10.74
CA PHE A 203 20.49 -3.33 10.78
C PHE A 203 21.15 -3.06 12.12
N TRP A 204 20.42 -3.24 13.22
CA TRP A 204 20.92 -2.88 14.55
C TRP A 204 22.04 -3.81 15.05
N ASP A 205 22.00 -5.10 14.71
CA ASP A 205 22.99 -6.06 15.18
C ASP A 205 24.26 -6.07 14.32
N ILE A 206 24.15 -5.78 13.01
CA ILE A 206 25.25 -6.01 12.07
C ILE A 206 25.64 -4.75 11.29
N PHE A 207 24.69 -4.00 10.74
CA PHE A 207 24.99 -2.99 9.70
C PHE A 207 25.11 -1.55 10.20
N VAL A 208 24.55 -1.20 11.36
CA VAL A 208 24.50 0.19 11.85
C VAL A 208 25.91 0.81 11.98
N LYS A 209 26.93 0.01 12.33
CA LYS A 209 28.33 0.45 12.48
C LYS A 209 29.14 0.38 11.18
N GLN A 210 28.51 0.11 10.05
CA GLN A 210 29.15 -0.01 8.75
C GLN A 210 28.89 1.24 7.89
N GLY A 211 28.84 2.42 8.52
CA GLY A 211 28.59 3.68 7.84
C GLY A 211 27.12 4.11 7.77
N LEU A 212 26.22 3.40 8.47
CA LEU A 212 24.78 3.68 8.53
C LEU A 212 24.35 4.21 9.91
N GLU A 213 25.26 4.78 10.71
CA GLU A 213 25.01 5.16 12.10
C GLU A 213 23.91 6.23 12.25
N ARG A 214 23.75 7.05 11.21
CA ARG A 214 22.73 8.11 11.12
C ARG A 214 21.43 7.65 10.48
N THR A 215 21.42 6.49 9.84
CA THR A 215 20.23 5.94 9.20
C THR A 215 19.24 5.50 10.27
N ARG A 216 17.95 5.65 9.96
CA ARG A 216 16.84 5.21 10.80
C ARG A 216 15.93 4.29 10.03
N ILE A 217 15.15 3.48 10.74
CA ILE A 217 14.25 2.50 10.13
C ILE A 217 12.81 2.93 10.36
N LEU A 218 12.03 2.95 9.29
CA LEU A 218 10.58 3.09 9.35
C LEU A 218 9.95 1.82 8.77
N LEU A 219 8.95 1.28 9.47
CA LEU A 219 8.13 0.17 8.97
C LEU A 219 6.76 0.69 8.54
N THR A 220 6.29 0.28 7.36
CA THR A 220 4.86 0.35 7.02
C THR A 220 4.25 -1.05 6.99
N CYS A 221 3.13 -1.23 7.68
CA CYS A 221 2.30 -2.43 7.63
C CYS A 221 1.08 -2.16 6.75
N HIS A 222 0.98 -2.88 5.62
CA HIS A 222 -0.19 -2.90 4.74
C HIS A 222 -1.24 -3.92 5.18
N ASP A 223 -0.79 -4.98 5.84
CA ASP A 223 -1.63 -6.02 6.39
C ASP A 223 -0.97 -6.57 7.66
N LEU A 224 -1.75 -6.69 8.74
CA LEU A 224 -1.31 -7.30 9.98
C LEU A 224 -1.65 -8.80 10.04
N LYS A 225 -2.48 -9.33 9.13
CA LYS A 225 -2.83 -10.76 9.07
C LYS A 225 -1.66 -11.59 8.53
N SER A 226 -0.93 -11.07 7.55
CA SER A 226 0.23 -11.74 6.94
C SER A 226 1.50 -11.57 7.78
N GLN A 227 1.83 -12.58 8.61
CA GLN A 227 2.96 -12.51 9.56
C GLN A 227 4.04 -13.60 9.38
N ASN A 228 3.71 -14.69 8.67
CA ASN A 228 4.57 -15.86 8.37
C ASN A 228 5.53 -16.32 9.51
N PRO A 229 5.02 -16.82 10.65
CA PRO A 229 5.85 -17.22 11.77
C PRO A 229 6.72 -18.44 11.45
N ALA A 230 7.94 -18.49 11.98
CA ALA A 230 8.93 -19.50 11.65
C ALA A 230 9.72 -20.01 12.85
N GLN A 231 10.52 -21.07 12.66
CA GLN A 231 11.43 -21.56 13.69
C GLN A 231 12.58 -20.56 13.92
N PRO A 232 12.98 -20.29 15.18
CA PRO A 232 14.04 -19.34 15.51
C PRO A 232 15.36 -19.61 14.80
N ASP A 233 15.74 -20.88 14.60
CA ASP A 233 17.00 -21.27 13.97
C ASP A 233 17.17 -20.71 12.56
N LYS A 234 16.06 -20.41 11.86
CA LYS A 234 16.10 -19.78 10.53
C LYS A 234 16.76 -18.40 10.56
N LEU A 235 16.82 -17.70 11.70
CA LEU A 235 17.53 -16.42 11.82
C LEU A 235 19.04 -16.57 11.55
N ALA A 236 19.63 -17.71 11.94
CA ALA A 236 21.04 -17.99 11.68
C ALA A 236 21.36 -18.01 10.19
N LEU A 237 20.38 -18.33 9.32
CA LEU A 237 20.55 -18.31 7.87
C LEU A 237 20.98 -16.93 7.37
N CYS A 238 20.54 -15.83 7.98
CA CYS A 238 20.93 -14.46 7.59
C CYS A 238 22.04 -13.85 8.48
N GLY A 239 22.61 -14.66 9.38
CA GLY A 239 23.72 -14.26 10.26
C GLY A 239 23.27 -13.64 11.59
N LEU A 240 21.99 -13.73 11.92
CA LEU A 240 21.46 -13.32 13.23
C LEU A 240 21.56 -14.44 14.25
N ASP A 241 21.67 -14.09 15.53
CA ASP A 241 21.72 -15.04 16.65
C ASP A 241 20.29 -15.40 17.13
N PRO A 242 19.81 -16.64 16.93
CA PRO A 242 18.49 -17.06 17.37
C PRO A 242 18.28 -16.93 18.88
N ALA A 243 19.27 -17.30 19.70
CA ALA A 243 19.13 -17.32 21.15
C ALA A 243 18.95 -15.91 21.72
N ARG A 244 19.61 -14.92 21.11
CA ARG A 244 19.49 -13.52 21.49
C ARG A 244 18.16 -12.89 21.07
N LEU A 245 17.58 -13.34 19.95
CA LEU A 245 16.39 -12.72 19.34
C LEU A 245 15.07 -13.43 19.64
N HIS A 246 15.09 -14.72 19.99
CA HIS A 246 13.92 -15.49 20.37
C HIS A 246 13.49 -15.19 21.81
N ARG A 247 13.00 -13.98 22.02
CA ARG A 247 12.56 -13.48 23.33
C ARG A 247 11.23 -12.73 23.23
N PRO A 248 10.43 -12.69 24.33
CA PRO A 248 9.15 -11.97 24.34
C PRO A 248 9.28 -10.48 23.99
N ASP A 249 10.35 -9.82 24.43
CA ASP A 249 10.63 -8.41 24.14
C ASP A 249 11.22 -8.17 22.74
N ARG A 250 11.39 -9.25 21.95
CA ARG A 250 12.07 -9.27 20.64
C ARG A 250 11.18 -9.95 19.58
N LEU A 251 11.67 -11.00 18.93
CA LEU A 251 11.00 -11.63 17.79
C LEU A 251 10.07 -12.79 18.18
N GLN A 252 10.03 -13.23 19.45
CA GLN A 252 9.18 -14.37 19.82
C GLN A 252 7.71 -14.09 19.50
N ASP A 253 7.03 -15.02 18.83
CA ASP A 253 5.61 -14.86 18.50
C ASP A 253 4.74 -14.85 19.77
N ASN A 254 3.77 -13.94 19.82
CA ASN A 254 2.92 -13.74 21.01
C ASN A 254 1.92 -14.90 21.23
N LEU A 255 1.48 -15.55 20.15
CA LEU A 255 0.49 -16.63 20.18
C LEU A 255 1.16 -18.01 20.17
N LYS A 256 2.28 -18.14 19.46
CA LYS A 256 3.03 -19.37 19.26
C LYS A 256 4.45 -19.23 19.80
N SER A 257 4.60 -19.26 21.13
CA SER A 257 5.88 -18.99 21.81
C SER A 257 7.13 -19.77 21.31
N PRO A 258 7.03 -21.00 20.75
CA PRO A 258 8.21 -21.65 20.16
C PRO A 258 8.70 -21.00 18.85
N LEU A 259 7.87 -20.19 18.20
CA LEU A 259 8.15 -19.55 16.92
C LEU A 259 8.62 -18.11 17.09
N ILE A 260 9.16 -17.57 16.01
CA ILE A 260 9.43 -16.16 15.81
C ILE A 260 8.44 -15.54 14.82
N ASN A 261 8.30 -14.22 14.92
CA ASN A 261 7.45 -13.39 14.10
C ASN A 261 8.25 -12.19 13.58
N LEU A 262 8.52 -12.15 12.28
CA LEU A 262 9.32 -11.07 11.70
C LEU A 262 8.58 -9.73 11.73
N LEU A 263 7.26 -9.71 11.53
CA LEU A 263 6.49 -8.46 11.60
C LEU A 263 6.54 -7.84 13.00
N LYS A 264 6.42 -8.68 14.04
CA LYS A 264 6.68 -8.27 15.43
C LYS A 264 8.08 -7.66 15.56
N GLY A 265 9.09 -8.34 15.02
CA GLY A 265 10.46 -7.82 14.97
C GLY A 265 10.56 -6.46 14.29
N GLY A 266 9.89 -6.27 13.15
CA GLY A 266 9.80 -4.99 12.46
C GLY A 266 9.21 -3.90 13.35
N VAL A 267 8.11 -4.19 14.05
CA VAL A 267 7.50 -3.26 15.02
C VAL A 267 8.49 -2.93 16.13
N VAL A 268 9.16 -3.92 16.73
CA VAL A 268 10.09 -3.72 17.86
C VAL A 268 11.30 -2.89 17.44
N TYR A 269 11.91 -3.18 16.28
CA TYR A 269 13.20 -2.62 15.86
C TYR A 269 13.10 -1.36 15.00
N SER A 270 11.91 -0.97 14.52
CA SER A 270 11.75 0.28 13.76
C SER A 270 11.64 1.50 14.68
N ASN A 271 12.13 2.65 14.23
CA ASN A 271 12.02 3.93 14.95
C ASN A 271 10.59 4.48 14.92
N LYS A 272 9.90 4.32 13.78
CA LYS A 272 8.47 4.60 13.60
C LYS A 272 7.80 3.45 12.86
N VAL A 273 6.51 3.26 13.12
CA VAL A 273 5.68 2.26 12.46
C VAL A 273 4.42 2.95 11.95
N ILE A 274 4.13 2.78 10.67
CA ILE A 274 2.92 3.26 10.03
C ILE A 274 2.04 2.05 9.72
N ILE A 275 0.77 2.11 10.10
CA ILE A 275 -0.21 1.09 9.75
C ILE A 275 -1.16 1.71 8.73
N MET A 276 -1.27 1.09 7.56
CA MET A 276 -2.15 1.58 6.51
C MET A 276 -3.59 1.17 6.84
N SER A 277 -4.47 2.14 7.02
CA SER A 277 -5.90 1.88 7.19
C SER A 277 -6.74 3.08 6.80
N SER A 278 -7.79 2.84 6.04
CA SER A 278 -8.85 3.82 5.78
C SER A 278 -10.03 3.70 6.76
N LEU A 279 -10.14 2.56 7.46
CA LEU A 279 -11.34 2.17 8.23
C LEU A 279 -11.11 2.14 9.75
N HIS A 280 -9.88 1.90 10.19
CA HIS A 280 -9.58 1.62 11.59
C HIS A 280 -8.71 2.72 12.20
N SER A 281 -9.19 3.31 13.28
CA SER A 281 -8.40 4.24 14.09
C SER A 281 -7.30 3.50 14.84
N LYS A 282 -6.30 4.25 15.32
CA LYS A 282 -5.20 3.70 16.13
C LYS A 282 -5.71 2.88 17.32
N GLY A 283 -6.71 3.39 18.05
CA GLY A 283 -7.33 2.68 19.16
C GLY A 283 -7.95 1.34 18.74
N ARG A 284 -8.69 1.33 17.62
CA ARG A 284 -9.31 0.08 17.10
C ARG A 284 -8.28 -0.98 16.74
N ILE A 285 -7.18 -0.59 16.11
CA ILE A 285 -6.11 -1.51 15.72
C ILE A 285 -5.48 -2.15 16.95
N LEU A 286 -5.23 -1.35 17.99
CA LEU A 286 -4.63 -1.80 19.24
C LEU A 286 -5.51 -2.81 19.99
N CYS A 287 -6.84 -2.69 19.90
CA CYS A 287 -7.75 -3.57 20.64
C CYS A 287 -8.04 -4.89 19.92
N ASN A 288 -8.42 -4.85 18.63
CA ASN A 288 -9.11 -5.99 17.99
C ASN A 288 -8.56 -6.38 16.61
N PHE A 289 -7.61 -5.63 16.04
CA PHE A 289 -7.10 -5.89 14.68
C PHE A 289 -5.58 -6.05 14.65
N GLY A 290 -4.96 -6.40 15.78
CA GLY A 290 -3.53 -6.68 15.87
C GLY A 290 -3.13 -8.08 15.37
N HIS A 291 -4.10 -8.98 15.19
CA HIS A 291 -3.88 -10.37 14.77
C HIS A 291 -2.84 -11.10 15.66
N GLY A 292 -2.91 -10.92 16.97
CA GLY A 292 -1.93 -11.45 17.94
C GLY A 292 -0.79 -10.49 18.27
N LEU A 293 -0.68 -9.35 17.59
CA LEU A 293 0.31 -8.31 17.88
C LEU A 293 -0.20 -7.23 18.84
N GLU A 294 -1.44 -7.32 19.35
CA GLU A 294 -2.10 -6.29 20.17
C GLU A 294 -1.20 -5.83 21.32
N THR A 295 -0.65 -6.79 22.07
CA THR A 295 0.26 -6.51 23.20
C THR A 295 1.54 -5.81 22.76
N THR A 296 2.12 -6.21 21.62
CA THR A 296 3.34 -5.58 21.08
C THR A 296 3.05 -4.17 20.56
N LEU A 297 1.93 -3.99 19.88
CA LEU A 297 1.51 -2.69 19.35
C LEU A 297 1.22 -1.72 20.51
N GLU A 298 0.55 -2.16 21.57
CA GLU A 298 0.28 -1.34 22.76
C GLU A 298 1.57 -0.92 23.47
N LEU A 299 2.51 -1.85 23.65
CA LEU A 299 3.84 -1.55 24.22
C LEU A 299 4.62 -0.51 23.39
N HIS A 300 4.35 -0.44 22.09
CA HIS A 300 5.04 0.46 21.15
C HIS A 300 4.14 1.59 20.63
N LYS A 301 3.01 1.88 21.29
CA LYS A 301 2.00 2.82 20.78
C LYS A 301 2.54 4.21 20.43
N GLU A 302 3.54 4.71 21.15
CA GLU A 302 4.12 6.05 20.94
C GLU A 302 4.81 6.23 19.58
N LYS A 303 5.24 5.12 18.96
CA LYS A 303 5.84 5.14 17.62
C LYS A 303 4.89 4.70 16.51
N LEU A 304 3.65 4.33 16.84
CA LEU A 304 2.63 3.94 15.87
C LEU A 304 1.89 5.17 15.32
N LEU A 305 1.77 5.22 14.01
CA LEU A 305 0.93 6.14 13.25
C LEU A 305 -0.02 5.32 12.38
N VAL A 306 -1.21 5.88 12.09
CA VAL A 306 -2.16 5.27 11.15
C VAL A 306 -2.33 6.22 9.99
N ALA A 307 -2.12 5.73 8.78
CA ALA A 307 -2.20 6.52 7.56
C ALA A 307 -3.27 5.96 6.61
N PRO A 308 -4.13 6.81 6.04
CA PRO A 308 -4.97 6.37 4.92
C PRO A 308 -4.10 6.14 3.68
N PRO A 309 -4.42 5.14 2.84
CA PRO A 309 -3.76 5.01 1.54
C PRO A 309 -4.17 6.15 0.61
N GLY A 310 -3.27 6.55 -0.29
CA GLY A 310 -3.63 7.44 -1.39
C GLY A 310 -4.28 6.68 -2.55
N LEU A 311 -4.91 7.42 -3.44
CA LEU A 311 -5.46 6.93 -4.71
C LEU A 311 -4.58 7.37 -5.88
N SER A 312 -4.35 6.43 -6.79
CA SER A 312 -3.73 6.71 -8.09
C SER A 312 -4.68 7.55 -8.94
N SER A 313 -4.13 8.35 -9.86
CA SER A 313 -4.89 9.20 -10.79
C SER A 313 -5.82 8.42 -11.73
N LYS A 314 -5.64 7.09 -11.82
CA LYS A 314 -6.59 6.21 -12.52
C LYS A 314 -7.98 6.18 -11.87
N TRP A 315 -8.07 6.48 -10.58
CA TRP A 315 -9.32 6.50 -9.81
C TRP A 315 -9.90 7.91 -9.76
N ASP A 316 -10.36 8.42 -10.90
CA ASP A 316 -10.97 9.75 -11.01
C ASP A 316 -12.18 9.71 -11.97
N PRO A 317 -13.42 9.87 -11.48
CA PRO A 317 -14.62 9.81 -12.33
C PRO A 317 -14.65 10.90 -13.41
N CYS A 318 -13.83 11.94 -13.31
CA CYS A 318 -13.72 12.99 -14.32
C CYS A 318 -12.90 12.54 -15.55
N LYS A 319 -12.03 11.53 -15.40
CA LYS A 319 -11.05 11.10 -16.40
C LYS A 319 -11.03 9.59 -16.63
N ASP A 320 -11.88 8.86 -15.91
CA ASP A 320 -11.94 7.41 -15.96
C ASP A 320 -12.47 6.92 -17.31
N ILE A 321 -11.60 6.23 -18.04
CA ILE A 321 -11.83 5.69 -19.38
C ILE A 321 -12.79 4.51 -19.39
N PHE A 322 -13.03 3.87 -18.25
CA PHE A 322 -13.94 2.73 -18.14
C PHE A 322 -15.40 3.14 -17.96
N LEU A 323 -15.66 4.42 -17.67
CA LEU A 323 -17.01 4.91 -17.45
C LEU A 323 -17.71 5.20 -18.80
N PRO A 324 -18.99 4.82 -18.96
CA PRO A 324 -19.77 5.18 -20.14
C PRO A 324 -19.96 6.69 -20.25
N LYS A 325 -19.98 7.41 -19.12
CA LYS A 325 -20.02 8.87 -19.05
C LYS A 325 -19.30 9.34 -17.79
N THR A 326 -18.28 10.17 -17.96
CA THR A 326 -17.55 10.81 -16.86
C THR A 326 -18.43 11.80 -16.10
N TYR A 327 -18.07 12.07 -14.84
CA TYR A 327 -18.81 12.99 -13.98
C TYR A 327 -17.91 13.57 -12.89
N SER A 328 -18.42 14.59 -12.18
CA SER A 328 -17.72 15.26 -11.08
C SER A 328 -18.66 15.55 -9.93
N ALA A 329 -18.13 15.97 -8.78
CA ALA A 329 -18.94 16.38 -7.63
C ALA A 329 -19.97 17.48 -7.99
N GLY A 330 -19.57 18.41 -8.86
CA GLY A 330 -20.46 19.49 -9.33
C GLY A 330 -21.48 19.05 -10.39
N ASN A 331 -21.23 17.95 -11.12
CA ASN A 331 -22.16 17.41 -12.10
C ASN A 331 -22.23 15.87 -12.02
N MET A 332 -23.24 15.38 -11.32
CA MET A 332 -23.46 13.95 -11.06
C MET A 332 -24.30 13.24 -12.14
N GLU A 333 -24.67 13.89 -13.24
CA GLU A 333 -25.50 13.26 -14.27
C GLU A 333 -24.86 11.99 -14.84
N GLY A 334 -23.54 11.98 -15.05
CA GLY A 334 -22.82 10.81 -15.55
C GLY A 334 -22.94 9.59 -14.63
N LYS A 335 -23.13 9.80 -13.31
CA LYS A 335 -23.36 8.70 -12.37
C LYS A 335 -24.66 7.94 -12.66
N ILE A 336 -25.71 8.64 -13.09
CA ILE A 336 -26.99 8.02 -13.48
C ILE A 336 -26.79 7.11 -14.71
N PHE A 337 -26.02 7.55 -15.70
CA PHE A 337 -25.67 6.73 -16.86
C PHE A 337 -24.81 5.52 -16.48
N CYS A 338 -23.87 5.69 -15.54
CA CYS A 338 -23.08 4.58 -15.02
C CYS A 338 -23.96 3.53 -14.32
N LYS A 339 -24.93 3.96 -13.52
CA LYS A 339 -25.89 3.08 -12.84
C LYS A 339 -26.78 2.32 -13.82
N PHE A 340 -27.32 3.01 -14.82
CA PHE A 340 -28.08 2.38 -15.90
C PHE A 340 -27.25 1.33 -16.64
N ALA A 341 -26.02 1.68 -17.05
CA ALA A 341 -25.13 0.76 -17.76
C ALA A 341 -24.73 -0.45 -16.91
N LEU A 342 -24.56 -0.27 -15.60
CA LEU A 342 -24.30 -1.38 -14.67
C LEU A 342 -25.50 -2.32 -14.59
N GLN A 343 -26.72 -1.78 -14.47
CA GLN A 343 -27.95 -2.58 -14.43
C GLN A 343 -28.14 -3.39 -15.72
N GLU A 344 -27.97 -2.75 -16.88
CA GLU A 344 -28.03 -3.46 -18.16
C GLU A 344 -26.94 -4.54 -18.30
N ARG A 345 -25.68 -4.19 -18.01
CA ARG A 345 -24.53 -5.11 -18.15
C ARG A 345 -24.67 -6.35 -17.27
N LEU A 346 -25.30 -6.23 -16.10
CA LEU A 346 -25.52 -7.34 -15.17
C LEU A 346 -26.93 -7.92 -15.25
N SER A 347 -27.74 -7.47 -16.22
CA SER A 347 -29.13 -7.89 -16.41
C SER A 347 -29.98 -7.77 -15.14
N LEU A 348 -29.72 -6.74 -14.32
CA LEU A 348 -30.60 -6.35 -13.22
C LEU A 348 -31.85 -5.66 -13.79
N PRO A 349 -32.96 -5.61 -13.03
CA PRO A 349 -34.09 -4.74 -13.39
C PRO A 349 -33.59 -3.30 -13.60
N VAL A 350 -33.87 -2.74 -14.77
CA VAL A 350 -33.39 -1.39 -15.10
C VAL A 350 -34.30 -0.37 -14.42
N ASP A 351 -33.81 0.18 -13.31
CA ASP A 351 -34.45 1.23 -12.54
C ASP A 351 -33.38 2.10 -11.86
N VAL A 352 -33.07 3.25 -12.47
CA VAL A 352 -32.06 4.18 -11.94
C VAL A 352 -32.45 4.82 -10.60
N SER A 353 -33.73 4.73 -10.20
CA SER A 353 -34.23 5.22 -8.91
C SER A 353 -34.05 4.21 -7.77
N ALA A 354 -33.98 2.92 -8.09
CA ALA A 354 -33.74 1.85 -7.10
C ALA A 354 -32.37 1.98 -6.46
N VAL A 355 -32.25 1.80 -5.14
CA VAL A 355 -30.95 1.86 -4.45
C VAL A 355 -30.06 0.71 -4.92
N LEU A 356 -28.84 1.02 -5.38
CA LEU A 356 -27.87 0.01 -5.79
C LEU A 356 -26.71 -0.07 -4.78
N VAL A 357 -26.54 -1.24 -4.19
CA VAL A 357 -25.49 -1.56 -3.22
C VAL A 357 -24.42 -2.42 -3.90
N GLY A 358 -23.20 -1.90 -3.99
CA GLY A 358 -22.04 -2.64 -4.50
C GLY A 358 -21.20 -3.23 -3.37
N CYS A 359 -20.51 -4.33 -3.63
CA CYS A 359 -19.54 -4.93 -2.71
C CYS A 359 -18.42 -5.56 -3.54
N ILE A 360 -17.19 -5.07 -3.39
CA ILE A 360 -15.99 -5.62 -4.05
C ILE A 360 -15.13 -6.24 -2.96
N PHE A 361 -14.76 -7.51 -3.08
CA PHE A 361 -13.99 -8.23 -2.07
C PHE A 361 -13.10 -9.32 -2.65
N GLU A 362 -12.11 -9.76 -1.87
CA GLU A 362 -11.33 -10.96 -2.16
C GLU A 362 -11.86 -12.17 -1.39
N GLU A 363 -12.13 -11.97 -0.10
CA GLU A 363 -12.60 -12.97 0.86
C GLU A 363 -13.68 -12.35 1.76
N LEU A 364 -14.66 -13.15 2.18
CA LEU A 364 -15.66 -12.79 3.18
C LEU A 364 -15.58 -13.76 4.35
N SER A 365 -15.56 -13.24 5.57
CA SER A 365 -15.65 -14.08 6.78
C SER A 365 -17.05 -14.67 6.93
N ASP A 366 -17.20 -15.67 7.82
CA ASP A 366 -18.51 -16.20 8.20
C ASP A 366 -19.44 -15.11 8.75
N THR A 367 -18.87 -14.19 9.54
CA THR A 367 -19.60 -13.05 10.10
C THR A 367 -20.07 -12.09 9.00
N ASP A 368 -19.22 -11.78 8.02
CA ASP A 368 -19.59 -10.94 6.87
C ASP A 368 -20.72 -11.58 6.08
N ARG A 369 -20.60 -12.87 5.74
CA ARG A 369 -21.62 -13.63 5.01
C ARG A 369 -22.95 -13.63 5.75
N SER A 370 -22.95 -13.94 7.05
CA SER A 370 -24.18 -13.96 7.86
C SER A 370 -24.86 -12.59 7.92
N THR A 371 -24.07 -11.52 7.95
CA THR A 371 -24.56 -10.14 7.98
C THR A 371 -25.13 -9.73 6.63
N ILE A 372 -24.42 -10.00 5.52
CA ILE A 372 -24.93 -9.75 4.17
C ILE A 372 -26.24 -10.49 3.94
N LYS A 373 -26.34 -11.76 4.36
CA LYS A 373 -27.58 -12.56 4.24
C LYS A 373 -28.76 -11.86 4.89
N ARG A 374 -28.57 -11.39 6.14
CA ARG A 374 -29.57 -10.67 6.91
C ARG A 374 -29.97 -9.36 6.23
N ILE A 375 -28.99 -8.63 5.71
CA ILE A 375 -29.22 -7.37 4.98
C ILE A 375 -30.09 -7.64 3.78
N VAL A 376 -29.65 -8.50 2.85
CA VAL A 376 -30.36 -8.81 1.60
C VAL A 376 -31.79 -9.25 1.87
N TRP A 377 -32.04 -10.13 2.85
CA TRP A 377 -33.40 -10.55 3.19
C TRP A 377 -34.26 -9.45 3.81
N SER A 378 -33.67 -8.59 4.64
CA SER A 378 -34.39 -7.48 5.27
C SER A 378 -34.76 -6.38 4.25
N THR A 379 -33.94 -6.21 3.20
CA THR A 379 -34.08 -5.14 2.21
C THR A 379 -34.69 -5.59 0.90
N GLY A 380 -34.77 -6.90 0.62
CA GLY A 380 -35.29 -7.42 -0.65
C GLY A 380 -36.72 -6.97 -0.97
N LYS A 381 -37.56 -6.77 0.06
CA LYS A 381 -38.92 -6.23 -0.10
C LYS A 381 -38.98 -4.74 -0.49
N LYS A 382 -37.86 -4.00 -0.40
CA LYS A 382 -37.76 -2.57 -0.69
C LYS A 382 -37.27 -2.29 -2.12
N GLY A 383 -37.12 -3.29 -2.99
CA GLY A 383 -36.66 -3.12 -4.38
C GLY A 383 -35.18 -2.71 -4.49
N ILE A 384 -34.36 -3.11 -3.52
CA ILE A 384 -32.93 -2.75 -3.44
C ILE A 384 -32.10 -3.78 -4.20
N GLN A 385 -31.15 -3.28 -4.98
CA GLN A 385 -30.29 -4.10 -5.83
C GLN A 385 -28.91 -4.29 -5.20
N PHE A 386 -28.35 -5.49 -5.37
CA PHE A 386 -27.04 -5.85 -4.84
C PHE A 386 -26.14 -6.38 -5.94
N VAL A 387 -24.91 -5.87 -5.99
CA VAL A 387 -23.85 -6.34 -6.87
C VAL A 387 -22.64 -6.74 -6.05
N PHE A 388 -22.26 -8.00 -6.14
CA PHE A 388 -21.10 -8.57 -5.47
C PHE A 388 -20.05 -8.96 -6.52
N LEU A 389 -18.85 -8.38 -6.43
CA LEU A 389 -17.71 -8.71 -7.27
C LEU A 389 -16.59 -9.31 -6.42
N ARG A 390 -16.23 -10.55 -6.73
CA ARG A 390 -15.06 -11.24 -6.19
C ARG A 390 -13.90 -11.16 -7.17
N MET A 391 -12.78 -10.60 -6.73
CA MET A 391 -11.59 -10.36 -7.57
C MET A 391 -10.73 -11.61 -7.79
N ASP A 392 -10.84 -12.64 -6.94
CA ASP A 392 -10.04 -13.87 -7.04
C ASP A 392 -10.69 -14.94 -7.94
N LYS A 393 -9.87 -15.56 -8.79
CA LYS A 393 -10.22 -16.66 -9.71
C LYS A 393 -9.85 -18.05 -9.17
N GLN A 394 -8.99 -18.17 -8.16
CA GLN A 394 -8.25 -19.42 -7.91
C GLN A 394 -8.88 -20.38 -6.91
N ARG A 395 -9.98 -20.01 -6.24
CA ARG A 395 -10.61 -20.89 -5.25
C ARG A 395 -12.08 -21.16 -5.57
N HIS A 396 -12.34 -22.39 -6.03
CA HIS A 396 -13.67 -22.99 -5.94
C HIS A 396 -14.04 -23.04 -4.44
N ASP A 397 -15.02 -22.24 -4.04
CA ASP A 397 -15.45 -22.11 -2.66
C ASP A 397 -16.91 -22.56 -2.57
N ARG A 398 -17.10 -23.83 -2.19
CA ARG A 398 -18.42 -24.42 -2.00
C ARG A 398 -19.24 -23.68 -0.94
N VAL A 399 -18.59 -23.09 0.06
CA VAL A 399 -19.27 -22.32 1.11
C VAL A 399 -19.82 -21.03 0.52
N LEU A 400 -19.02 -20.35 -0.32
CA LEU A 400 -19.48 -19.16 -1.03
C LEU A 400 -20.60 -19.49 -2.02
N GLU A 401 -20.47 -20.58 -2.79
CA GLU A 401 -21.54 -21.03 -3.71
C GLU A 401 -22.85 -21.28 -2.98
N SER A 402 -22.81 -22.01 -1.86
CA SER A 402 -23.98 -22.25 -1.01
C SER A 402 -24.57 -20.93 -0.51
N PHE A 403 -23.73 -20.03 0.00
CA PHE A 403 -24.18 -18.71 0.48
C PHE A 403 -24.88 -17.91 -0.62
N LEU A 404 -24.37 -17.95 -1.85
CA LEU A 404 -24.95 -17.22 -2.99
C LEU A 404 -26.29 -17.78 -3.45
N GLU A 405 -26.46 -19.10 -3.42
CA GLU A 405 -27.75 -19.73 -3.69
C GLU A 405 -28.80 -19.35 -2.61
N GLU A 406 -28.38 -19.16 -1.36
CA GLU A 406 -29.29 -18.74 -0.27
C GLU A 406 -29.78 -17.28 -0.39
N ILE A 407 -29.02 -16.41 -1.05
CA ILE A 407 -29.37 -14.99 -1.24
C ILE A 407 -29.87 -14.69 -2.66
N LYS A 408 -30.12 -15.73 -3.45
CA LYS A 408 -30.50 -15.63 -4.86
C LYS A 408 -31.84 -14.92 -5.03
N ASP A 409 -31.82 -13.82 -5.79
CA ASP A 409 -32.97 -12.98 -6.08
C ASP A 409 -32.76 -12.29 -7.43
N GLU A 410 -33.84 -11.84 -8.08
CA GLU A 410 -33.75 -11.10 -9.34
C GLU A 410 -32.96 -9.78 -9.21
N ASN A 411 -32.89 -9.21 -8.01
CA ASN A 411 -32.18 -7.97 -7.67
C ASN A 411 -30.74 -8.19 -7.19
N VAL A 412 -30.26 -9.45 -7.14
CA VAL A 412 -28.92 -9.78 -6.65
C VAL A 412 -28.07 -10.35 -7.78
N ARG A 413 -26.87 -9.80 -7.97
CA ARG A 413 -25.88 -10.33 -8.93
C ARG A 413 -24.55 -10.58 -8.24
N PHE A 414 -23.99 -11.74 -8.52
CA PHE A 414 -22.65 -12.12 -8.09
C PHE A 414 -21.78 -12.42 -9.30
N ILE A 415 -20.57 -11.86 -9.28
CA ILE A 415 -19.57 -12.02 -10.32
C ILE A 415 -18.27 -12.44 -9.66
N SER A 416 -17.66 -13.54 -10.13
CA SER A 416 -16.32 -13.96 -9.71
C SER A 416 -15.38 -13.87 -10.91
N ARG A 417 -14.71 -12.72 -11.06
CA ARG A 417 -13.67 -12.52 -12.07
C ARG A 417 -12.88 -11.26 -11.73
N ASP A 418 -11.60 -11.27 -12.10
CA ASP A 418 -10.80 -10.06 -12.18
C ASP A 418 -11.19 -9.28 -13.46
N ASP A 419 -11.92 -8.18 -13.29
CA ASP A 419 -12.41 -7.27 -14.35
C ASP A 419 -12.34 -5.83 -13.83
N GLU A 420 -11.25 -5.13 -14.20
CA GLU A 420 -10.99 -3.75 -13.79
C GLU A 420 -12.11 -2.82 -14.28
N ALA A 421 -12.52 -2.94 -15.54
CA ALA A 421 -13.58 -2.11 -16.11
C ALA A 421 -14.91 -2.26 -15.35
N LEU A 422 -15.28 -3.50 -14.98
CA LEU A 422 -16.46 -3.74 -14.15
C LEU A 422 -16.32 -3.16 -12.74
N SER A 423 -15.12 -3.23 -12.15
CA SER A 423 -14.85 -2.68 -10.81
C SER A 423 -15.07 -1.16 -10.77
N HIS A 424 -14.55 -0.45 -11.77
CA HIS A 424 -14.78 0.99 -11.96
C HIS A 424 -16.27 1.29 -12.15
N LEU A 425 -16.96 0.51 -12.98
CA LEU A 425 -18.39 0.69 -13.22
C LEU A 425 -19.25 0.40 -11.97
N ILE A 426 -18.88 -0.58 -11.14
CA ILE A 426 -19.55 -0.84 -9.85
C ILE A 426 -19.39 0.36 -8.92
N LEU A 427 -18.15 0.84 -8.71
CA LEU A 427 -17.90 2.02 -7.88
C LEU A 427 -18.67 3.25 -8.36
N ALA A 428 -18.76 3.43 -9.68
CA ALA A 428 -19.51 4.52 -10.29
C ALA A 428 -21.03 4.36 -10.18
N GLY A 429 -21.55 3.17 -10.44
CA GLY A 429 -22.98 2.89 -10.50
C GLY A 429 -23.64 2.67 -9.14
N SER A 430 -22.88 2.34 -8.10
CA SER A 430 -23.41 2.11 -6.75
C SER A 430 -23.67 3.41 -6.00
N ASP A 431 -24.74 3.40 -5.21
CA ASP A 431 -25.08 4.46 -4.25
C ASP A 431 -24.39 4.22 -2.90
N ILE A 432 -24.31 2.95 -2.50
CA ILE A 432 -23.66 2.47 -1.28
C ILE A 432 -22.64 1.39 -1.66
N MET A 433 -21.45 1.44 -1.05
CA MET A 433 -20.45 0.40 -1.15
C MET A 433 -20.29 -0.32 0.18
N LEU A 434 -20.71 -1.59 0.23
CA LEU A 434 -20.43 -2.45 1.38
C LEU A 434 -18.94 -2.79 1.43
N CYS A 435 -18.34 -2.52 2.57
CA CYS A 435 -16.92 -2.73 2.82
C CYS A 435 -16.76 -3.79 3.92
N PRO A 436 -16.23 -4.99 3.61
CA PRO A 436 -15.93 -6.00 4.62
C PRO A 436 -14.98 -5.44 5.69
N LEU A 437 -15.14 -5.88 6.94
CA LEU A 437 -14.28 -5.43 8.04
C LEU A 437 -12.80 -5.78 7.82
N HIS A 438 -12.56 -6.90 7.16
CA HIS A 438 -11.25 -7.45 6.85
C HIS A 438 -10.78 -7.09 5.43
N ASP A 439 -11.20 -5.92 4.92
CA ASP A 439 -10.82 -5.48 3.58
C ASP A 439 -9.29 -5.30 3.45
N ALA A 440 -8.63 -6.31 2.89
CA ALA A 440 -7.21 -6.27 2.53
C ALA A 440 -6.91 -5.19 1.47
N MET A 441 -7.93 -4.74 0.73
CA MET A 441 -7.75 -3.75 -0.34
C MET A 441 -7.53 -2.34 0.19
N HIS A 442 -7.94 -2.02 1.43
CA HIS A 442 -7.78 -0.75 2.17
C HIS A 442 -8.10 0.56 1.40
N GLN A 443 -8.45 0.47 0.12
CA GLN A 443 -8.64 1.56 -0.82
C GLN A 443 -10.06 1.57 -1.38
N VAL A 444 -10.78 0.44 -1.36
CA VAL A 444 -12.18 0.36 -1.84
C VAL A 444 -13.05 1.44 -1.18
N PRO A 445 -12.96 1.68 0.14
CA PRO A 445 -13.76 2.73 0.77
C PRO A 445 -13.42 4.14 0.25
N LEU A 446 -12.14 4.44 -0.01
CA LEU A 446 -11.72 5.73 -0.56
C LEU A 446 -12.12 5.88 -2.02
N LYS A 447 -12.01 4.81 -2.81
CA LYS A 447 -12.49 4.76 -4.21
C LYS A 447 -14.00 4.99 -4.25
N ALA A 448 -14.76 4.34 -3.38
CA ALA A 448 -16.21 4.54 -3.27
C ALA A 448 -16.55 6.01 -3.05
N LEU A 449 -15.90 6.63 -2.06
CA LEU A 449 -16.06 8.05 -1.77
C LEU A 449 -15.73 8.94 -2.98
N LYS A 450 -14.61 8.67 -3.66
CA LYS A 450 -14.20 9.43 -4.85
C LYS A 450 -15.20 9.33 -6.00
N TYR A 451 -15.87 8.18 -6.14
CA TYR A 451 -16.90 7.93 -7.16
C TYR A 451 -18.32 8.29 -6.69
N GLY A 452 -18.46 8.89 -5.50
CA GLY A 452 -19.74 9.33 -4.97
C GLY A 452 -20.64 8.18 -4.53
N ALA A 453 -20.06 7.11 -4.00
CA ALA A 453 -20.76 6.02 -3.34
C ALA A 453 -20.38 5.99 -1.85
N ALA A 454 -21.35 5.77 -0.97
CA ALA A 454 -21.11 5.79 0.47
C ALA A 454 -20.52 4.46 0.95
N PRO A 455 -19.26 4.41 1.45
CA PRO A 455 -18.74 3.20 2.08
C PRO A 455 -19.44 2.93 3.40
N ILE A 456 -19.99 1.73 3.56
CA ILE A 456 -20.62 1.25 4.79
C ILE A 456 -19.95 -0.07 5.18
N THR A 457 -19.41 -0.10 6.39
CA THR A 457 -18.72 -1.28 6.92
C THR A 457 -19.74 -2.37 7.28
N ILE A 458 -19.42 -3.62 6.95
CA ILE A 458 -20.21 -4.80 7.33
C ILE A 458 -19.94 -5.09 8.82
N ILE A 459 -20.74 -4.50 9.72
CA ILE A 459 -20.62 -4.71 11.18
C ILE A 459 -21.95 -5.25 11.71
N SER A 460 -21.89 -6.23 12.62
CA SER A 460 -23.06 -6.67 13.38
C SER A 460 -23.52 -5.57 14.36
N ASP A 461 -24.83 -5.43 14.61
CA ASP A 461 -25.34 -4.44 15.57
C ASP A 461 -24.82 -4.66 17.01
N GLU A 462 -24.44 -5.89 17.37
CA GLU A 462 -23.88 -6.23 18.68
C GLU A 462 -22.43 -5.76 18.84
N ASP A 463 -21.61 -5.82 17.79
CA ASP A 463 -20.24 -5.30 17.81
C ASP A 463 -20.26 -3.77 17.92
N ARG A 464 -21.22 -3.08 17.31
CA ARG A 464 -21.33 -1.60 17.37
C ARG A 464 -21.44 -1.05 18.80
N LEU A 465 -22.17 -1.73 19.69
CA LEU A 465 -22.39 -1.33 21.09
C LEU A 465 -21.10 -1.37 21.93
N ARG A 466 -20.09 -2.15 21.54
CA ARG A 466 -18.80 -2.23 22.24
C ARG A 466 -17.79 -1.18 21.77
N HIS A 467 -18.13 -0.36 20.76
CA HIS A 467 -17.15 0.36 19.94
C HIS A 467 -17.40 1.88 19.83
N HIS A 468 -18.18 2.47 20.75
CA HIS A 468 -18.42 3.91 20.87
C HIS A 468 -17.28 4.69 21.58
N ALA A 469 -16.03 4.42 21.24
CA ALA A 469 -14.90 5.16 21.80
C ALA A 469 -13.70 5.16 20.84
N ASP A 470 -13.69 6.13 19.94
CA ASP A 470 -12.52 6.94 19.53
C ASP A 470 -12.76 7.49 18.12
N HIS A 471 -13.21 8.74 18.09
CA HIS A 471 -13.42 9.52 16.89
C HIS A 471 -12.09 10.08 16.38
N GLU A 472 -11.60 9.53 15.27
CA GLU A 472 -10.80 10.28 14.28
C GLU A 472 -10.55 9.39 13.05
N GLN A 473 -11.35 9.57 11.99
CA GLN A 473 -10.99 9.23 10.60
C GLN A 473 -12.06 9.69 9.58
N LEU A 474 -11.62 9.83 8.33
CA LEU A 474 -12.33 10.50 7.22
C LEU A 474 -13.69 9.86 6.86
N ILE A 475 -13.82 8.53 6.98
CA ILE A 475 -15.04 7.78 6.65
C ILE A 475 -16.10 7.97 7.73
N THR A 476 -15.72 7.73 8.99
CA THR A 476 -16.59 7.87 10.17
C THR A 476 -17.06 9.32 10.37
N SER A 477 -16.18 10.29 10.07
CA SER A 477 -16.54 11.72 10.19
C SER A 477 -17.51 12.21 9.12
N THR A 478 -17.60 11.56 7.94
CA THR A 478 -18.43 12.10 6.85
C THR A 478 -19.76 11.38 6.60
N LEU A 479 -19.83 10.07 6.86
CA LEU A 479 -21.08 9.29 6.73
C LEU A 479 -21.61 8.75 8.06
N GLY A 480 -20.95 9.04 9.19
CA GLY A 480 -21.32 8.50 10.50
C GLY A 480 -21.17 6.97 10.56
N ASP A 481 -21.15 6.39 11.76
CA ASP A 481 -21.28 4.95 11.95
C ASP A 481 -22.72 4.50 11.62
N MET A 482 -23.22 4.74 10.41
CA MET A 482 -24.55 4.32 9.98
C MET A 482 -24.58 2.84 9.64
N SER A 483 -25.62 2.12 10.06
CA SER A 483 -25.88 0.78 9.55
C SER A 483 -26.37 0.87 8.12
N ILE A 484 -26.29 -0.21 7.35
CA ILE A 484 -26.82 -0.18 5.98
C ILE A 484 -28.31 0.16 5.94
N SER A 485 -29.09 -0.31 6.91
CA SER A 485 -30.52 0.03 7.01
C SER A 485 -30.71 1.54 7.22
N GLN A 486 -29.92 2.16 8.09
CA GLN A 486 -29.95 3.61 8.30
C GLN A 486 -29.49 4.39 7.07
N ALA A 487 -28.45 3.92 6.38
CA ALA A 487 -27.94 4.53 5.15
C ALA A 487 -28.99 4.48 4.03
N ILE A 488 -29.64 3.33 3.85
CA ILE A 488 -30.75 3.15 2.91
C ILE A 488 -31.91 4.08 3.27
N ASP A 489 -32.32 4.10 4.54
CA ASP A 489 -33.46 4.91 4.98
C ASP A 489 -33.16 6.42 4.88
N GLU A 490 -31.92 6.88 5.14
CA GLU A 490 -31.52 8.28 4.92
C GLU A 490 -31.46 8.63 3.43
N LEU A 491 -30.97 7.73 2.58
CA LEU A 491 -30.92 7.92 1.14
C LEU A 491 -32.34 8.06 0.55
N ILE A 492 -33.29 7.23 1.00
CA ILE A 492 -34.69 7.27 0.55
C ILE A 492 -35.42 8.48 1.12
N SER A 493 -35.25 8.77 2.41
CA SER A 493 -36.02 9.83 3.09
C SER A 493 -35.48 11.23 2.81
N ASN A 494 -34.16 11.38 2.62
CA ASN A 494 -33.48 12.68 2.48
C ASN A 494 -32.43 12.67 1.34
N PRO A 495 -32.82 12.42 0.08
CA PRO A 495 -31.88 12.26 -1.04
C PRO A 495 -31.04 13.52 -1.31
N SER A 496 -31.59 14.72 -1.07
CA SER A 496 -30.86 15.98 -1.24
C SER A 496 -29.71 16.14 -0.24
N LYS A 497 -29.95 15.80 1.03
CA LYS A 497 -28.93 15.82 2.09
C LYS A 497 -27.86 14.77 1.83
N TRP A 498 -28.26 13.58 1.41
CA TRP A 498 -27.34 12.50 1.03
C TRP A 498 -26.41 12.91 -0.11
N LYS A 499 -26.99 13.44 -1.20
CA LYS A 499 -26.22 13.94 -2.36
C LYS A 499 -25.25 15.04 -1.97
N ARG A 500 -25.64 15.97 -1.10
CA ARG A 500 -24.76 17.04 -0.61
C ARG A 500 -23.56 16.48 0.14
N ARG A 501 -23.77 15.57 1.10
CA ARG A 501 -22.67 14.93 1.86
C ARG A 501 -21.69 14.21 0.95
N LEU A 502 -22.19 13.46 -0.04
CA LEU A 502 -21.32 12.77 -1.00
C LEU A 502 -20.53 13.74 -1.87
N SER A 503 -21.16 14.82 -2.33
CA SER A 503 -20.49 15.83 -3.16
C SER A 503 -19.34 16.52 -2.39
N GLU A 504 -19.57 16.89 -1.13
CA GLU A 504 -18.55 17.45 -0.23
C GLU A 504 -17.36 16.49 -0.03
N VAL A 505 -17.60 15.18 -0.01
CA VAL A 505 -16.51 14.20 0.09
C VAL A 505 -15.77 14.02 -1.22
N MET A 506 -16.47 13.96 -2.35
CA MET A 506 -15.86 13.78 -3.67
C MET A 506 -14.87 14.90 -4.03
N GLU A 507 -15.08 16.10 -3.46
CA GLU A 507 -14.20 17.27 -3.59
C GLU A 507 -12.92 17.16 -2.75
N LYS A 508 -12.87 16.28 -1.75
CA LYS A 508 -11.65 16.05 -0.96
C LYS A 508 -10.55 15.46 -1.84
N ASP A 509 -9.31 15.81 -1.51
CA ASP A 509 -8.15 15.23 -2.15
C ASP A 509 -7.86 13.86 -1.51
N PHE A 510 -7.84 12.82 -2.34
CA PHE A 510 -7.46 11.46 -1.94
C PHE A 510 -6.14 11.03 -2.58
N SER A 511 -5.43 11.95 -3.21
CA SER A 511 -4.17 11.66 -3.88
C SER A 511 -3.08 11.29 -2.87
N TRP A 512 -2.01 10.69 -3.38
CA TRP A 512 -0.81 10.42 -2.58
C TRP A 512 -0.11 11.70 -2.08
N ASP A 513 -0.42 12.87 -2.65
CA ASP A 513 0.22 14.16 -2.30
C ASP A 513 -0.31 14.80 -1.03
N TRP A 514 -1.42 14.31 -0.52
CA TRP A 514 -2.10 14.89 0.62
C TRP A 514 -1.70 14.17 1.92
N ASP A 515 -2.68 13.80 2.75
CA ASP A 515 -2.51 13.22 4.09
C ASP A 515 -1.46 12.10 4.16
N CYS A 516 -1.44 11.22 3.15
CA CYS A 516 -0.49 10.10 3.15
C CYS A 516 0.95 10.61 3.15
N SER A 517 1.35 11.40 2.15
CA SER A 517 2.75 11.86 2.07
C SER A 517 3.12 12.83 3.20
N ASP A 518 2.21 13.68 3.67
CA ASP A 518 2.48 14.60 4.78
C ASP A 518 2.74 13.86 6.09
N LEU A 519 1.96 12.82 6.38
CA LEU A 519 2.18 11.97 7.55
C LEU A 519 3.53 11.24 7.46
N HIS A 520 3.89 10.72 6.28
CA HIS A 520 5.19 10.06 6.07
C HIS A 520 6.36 11.04 6.25
N ILE A 521 6.26 12.25 5.70
CA ILE A 521 7.29 13.29 5.86
C ILE A 521 7.45 13.66 7.33
N SER A 522 6.35 13.82 8.07
CA SER A 522 6.38 14.04 9.52
C SER A 522 7.07 12.90 10.26
N ALA A 523 6.79 11.65 9.87
CA ALA A 523 7.44 10.47 10.44
C ALA A 523 8.96 10.44 10.14
N TYR A 524 9.36 10.74 8.89
CA TYR A 524 10.78 10.84 8.51
C TYR A 524 11.51 11.95 9.27
N ALA A 525 10.86 13.09 9.47
CA ALA A 525 11.40 14.19 10.27
C ALA A 525 11.62 13.75 11.73
N ALA A 526 10.62 13.11 12.33
CA ALA A 526 10.66 12.66 13.72
C ALA A 526 11.77 11.64 13.98
N VAL A 527 12.00 10.69 13.06
CA VAL A 527 13.07 9.68 13.25
C VAL A 527 14.46 10.29 13.12
N ARG A 528 14.66 11.32 12.28
CA ARG A 528 15.97 11.96 12.09
C ARG A 528 16.39 12.80 13.30
N THR A 529 15.44 13.29 14.08
CA THR A 529 15.72 14.06 15.30
C THR A 529 16.06 13.19 16.52
N MET A 530 15.91 11.87 16.42
CA MET A 530 16.25 10.88 17.45
C MET A 530 17.66 10.33 17.26
#